data_AF-A0A371DIC6-F1
#
_entry.id   AF-A0A371DIC6-F1
#
_cell.length_a   1.000
_cell.length_b   1.000
_cell.length_c   1.000
_cell.angle_alpha   90.00
_cell.angle_beta   90.00
_cell.angle_gamma   90.00
#
_symmetry.space_group_name_H-M   'P 1'
#
loop_
_entity.id
_entity.type
_entity.pdbx_description
1 polymer ?
#
loop_
_entity_poly.entity_id
_entity_poly.type
_entity_poly.pdbx_seq_one_letter_code
_entity_poly.pdbx_strand_id
1 'polypeptide(L)' 'GKTTAAMHWGARTFPKHVVCREGKLLAGWPPHIPFGDLNEIPREHLEELLRGWEEGTLRWCDATAEDMLRARDDPQSVLP' A
#
# COMPACT_ATOMS: atom_id res chain seq x y z
N GLY A 1 -20.80 -8.37 -14.85
CA GLY A 1 -20.01 -7.14 -14.67
C GLY A 1 -18.77 -7.50 -13.91
N LYS A 2 -17.57 -7.20 -14.42
CA LYS A 2 -16.34 -7.38 -13.66
C LYS A 2 -16.36 -6.35 -12.53
N THR A 3 -16.54 -6.82 -11.30
CA THR A 3 -16.29 -6.01 -10.11
C THR A 3 -14.83 -5.62 -10.19
N THR A 4 -14.55 -4.37 -10.54
CA THR A 4 -13.20 -3.82 -10.49
C THR A 4 -12.78 -3.95 -9.03
N ALA A 5 -11.87 -4.88 -8.73
CA ALA A 5 -11.15 -4.87 -7.47
C ALA A 5 -10.35 -3.57 -7.47
N ALA A 6 -10.96 -2.50 -6.95
CA ALA A 6 -10.30 -1.23 -6.78
C ALA A 6 -9.36 -1.42 -5.59
N MET A 7 -8.09 -1.72 -5.87
CA MET A 7 -7.07 -1.61 -4.86
C MET A 7 -7.04 -0.14 -4.43
N HIS A 8 -7.38 0.09 -3.17
CA HIS A 8 -7.45 1.40 -2.56
C HIS A 8 -6.02 1.85 -2.23
N TRP A 9 -5.33 2.42 -3.22
CA TRP A 9 -3.93 2.85 -3.13
C TRP A 9 -3.77 4.29 -2.65
N GLY A 10 -4.85 5.06 -2.58
CA GLY A 10 -4.83 6.41 -2.04
C GLY A 10 -4.47 6.47 -0.54
N ALA A 11 -3.71 7.49 -0.16
CA ALA A 11 -3.23 7.77 1.20
C ALA A 11 -4.33 7.76 2.29
N ARG A 12 -5.61 7.98 1.92
CA ARG A 12 -6.75 7.93 2.85
C ARG A 12 -7.49 6.61 2.85
N THR A 13 -7.55 5.94 1.70
CA THR A 13 -8.35 4.73 1.52
C THR A 13 -7.53 3.49 1.88
N PHE A 14 -6.22 3.52 1.65
CA PHE A 14 -5.30 2.44 2.01
C PHE A 14 -5.30 2.14 3.52
N PRO A 15 -5.07 3.09 4.44
CA PRO A 15 -5.05 2.78 5.88
C PRO A 15 -6.39 2.20 6.36
N LYS A 16 -7.50 2.77 5.88
CA LYS A 16 -8.85 2.33 6.28
C LYS A 16 -9.20 0.94 5.76
N HIS A 17 -8.93 0.68 4.48
CA HIS A 17 -9.43 -0.53 3.80
C HIS A 17 -8.42 -1.67 3.79
N VAL A 18 -7.13 -1.40 3.93
CA VAL A 18 -6.07 -2.42 3.90
C VAL A 18 -5.53 -2.66 5.30
N VAL A 19 -5.12 -1.60 5.99
CA VAL A 19 -4.51 -1.74 7.33
C VAL A 19 -5.56 -2.08 8.38
N CYS A 20 -6.58 -1.25 8.56
CA CYS A 20 -7.58 -1.47 9.62
C CYS A 20 -8.54 -2.63 9.33
N ARG A 21 -8.93 -2.85 8.08
CA ARG A 21 -9.95 -3.85 7.72
C ARG A 21 -9.35 -5.23 7.44
N GLU A 22 -8.28 -5.30 6.65
CA GLU A 22 -7.69 -6.56 6.24
C GLU A 22 -6.47 -6.94 7.09
N GLY A 23 -6.00 -6.05 7.97
CA GLY A 23 -4.86 -6.29 8.85
C GLY A 23 -3.56 -6.45 8.08
N LYS A 24 -3.38 -5.72 6.96
CA LYS A 24 -2.21 -5.83 6.09
C LYS A 24 -1.46 -4.51 5.95
N LEU A 25 -0.15 -4.59 5.82
CA LEU A 25 0.75 -3.51 5.41
C LEU A 25 1.46 -3.89 4.12
N LEU A 26 1.80 -2.88 3.32
CA LEU A 26 2.69 -3.07 2.19
C LEU A 26 4.11 -2.72 2.62
N ALA A 27 4.98 -3.73 2.69
CA ALA A 27 6.37 -3.57 3.09
C ALA A 27 7.28 -3.54 1.85
N GLY A 28 8.37 -2.77 1.94
CA GLY A 28 9.39 -2.69 0.89
C GLY A 28 9.02 -1.78 -0.27
N TRP A 29 8.12 -0.82 -0.06
CA TRP A 29 7.86 0.23 -1.03
C TRP A 29 9.10 1.13 -1.18
N PRO A 30 9.54 1.43 -2.41
CA PRO A 30 10.73 2.25 -2.61
C PRO A 30 10.48 3.72 -2.17
N PRO A 31 11.35 4.31 -1.34
CA PRO A 31 11.11 5.63 -0.73
C PRO A 31 11.13 6.80 -1.73
N HIS A 32 11.69 6.60 -2.94
CA HIS A 32 11.68 7.61 -3.99
C HIS A 32 10.40 7.61 -4.84
N ILE A 33 9.54 6.61 -4.69
CA ILE A 33 8.25 6.52 -5.39
C ILE A 33 7.17 6.99 -4.43
N PRO A 34 6.49 8.13 -4.68
CA PRO A 34 5.39 8.56 -3.82
C PRO A 34 4.29 7.49 -3.76
N PHE A 35 3.85 7.14 -2.55
CA PHE A 35 2.73 6.24 -2.39
C PHE A 35 1.42 6.90 -2.82
N GLY A 36 0.69 6.25 -3.71
CA GLY A 36 -0.54 6.79 -4.27
C GLY A 36 -1.16 5.86 -5.30
N ASP A 37 -2.18 6.35 -6.00
CA ASP A 37 -2.87 5.55 -7.00
C ASP A 37 -1.91 5.17 -8.13
N LEU A 38 -1.84 3.87 -8.46
CA LEU A 38 -0.89 3.35 -9.46
C LEU A 38 -1.02 4.02 -10.84
N ASN A 39 -2.21 4.52 -11.18
CA ASN A 39 -2.43 5.26 -12.44
C ASN A 39 -1.73 6.62 -12.48
N GLU A 40 -1.39 7.17 -11.32
CA GLU A 40 -0.68 8.46 -11.17
C GLU A 40 0.84 8.27 -11.10
N ILE A 41 1.31 7.02 -10.97
CA ILE A 41 2.73 6.68 -10.90
C ILE A 41 3.29 6.56 -12.33
N PRO A 42 4.43 7.22 -12.65
CA PRO A 42 5.12 7.06 -13.92
C PRO A 42 5.43 5.60 -14.26
N ARG A 43 5.45 5.28 -15.56
CA ARG A 43 5.58 3.89 -16.06
C ARG A 43 6.86 3.21 -15.58
N GLU A 44 7.97 3.95 -15.57
CA GLU A 44 9.28 3.50 -15.10
C GLU A 44 9.26 3.07 -13.63
N HIS A 45 8.47 3.75 -12.80
CA HIS A 45 8.31 3.41 -11.38
C HIS A 45 7.35 2.23 -11.20
N LEU A 46 6.34 2.09 -12.06
CA LEU A 46 5.49 0.89 -12.07
C LEU A 46 6.27 -0.38 -12.41
N GLU A 47 7.20 -0.31 -13.36
CA GLU A 47 8.08 -1.44 -13.70
C GLU A 47 9.00 -1.81 -12.52
N GLU A 48 9.50 -0.81 -11.78
CA GLU A 48 10.28 -1.03 -10.57
C GLU A 48 9.46 -1.69 -9.45
N LEU A 49 8.24 -1.20 -9.20
CA LEU A 49 7.32 -1.79 -8.23
C LEU A 49 6.96 -3.23 -8.60
N LEU A 50 6.70 -3.50 -9.88
CA LEU A 50 6.40 -4.84 -10.37
C LEU A 50 7.59 -5.78 -10.17
N ARG A 51 8.81 -5.35 -10.51
CA ARG A 51 10.01 -6.14 -10.27
C ARG A 51 10.20 -6.43 -8.78
N GLY A 52 10.04 -5.42 -7.92
CA GLY A 52 10.12 -5.61 -6.47
C GLY A 52 9.07 -6.59 -5.95
N TRP A 53 7.88 -6.59 -6.53
CA TRP A 53 6.82 -7.54 -6.21
C TRP A 53 7.18 -8.97 -6.61
N GLU A 54 7.69 -9.16 -7.83
CA GLU A 54 8.13 -10.46 -8.36
C GLU A 54 9.32 -11.03 -7.58
N GLU A 55 10.24 -10.17 -7.14
CA GLU A 55 11.39 -10.53 -6.32
C GLU A 55 11.03 -10.74 -4.83
N GLY A 56 9.82 -10.34 -4.41
CA GLY A 56 9.35 -10.45 -3.03
C GLY A 56 9.96 -9.43 -2.05
N THR A 57 10.61 -8.39 -2.58
CA THR A 57 11.09 -7.24 -1.80
C THR A 57 9.93 -6.31 -1.46
N LEU A 58 9.00 -6.10 -2.40
CA LEU A 58 7.69 -5.50 -2.17
C LEU A 58 6.66 -6.59 -1.87
N ARG A 59 6.03 -6.56 -0.69
CA ARG A 59 5.12 -7.65 -0.27
C ARG A 59 4.09 -7.21 0.77
N TRP A 60 2.98 -7.94 0.82
CA TRP A 60 2.05 -7.83 1.94
C TRP A 60 2.65 -8.47 3.21
N CYS A 61 2.56 -7.76 4.32
CA CYS A 61 2.88 -8.25 5.66
C CYS A 61 1.66 -8.09 6.58
N ASP A 62 1.60 -8.89 7.64
CA ASP A 62 0.57 -8.72 8.67
C ASP A 62 0.81 -7.42 9.45
N ALA A 63 -0.25 -6.62 9.60
CA ALA A 63 -0.24 -5.43 10.43
C ALA A 63 -0.30 -5.84 11.91
N THR A 64 0.51 -5.21 12.75
CA THR A 64 0.43 -5.38 14.20
C THR A 64 -0.76 -4.60 14.77
N ALA A 65 -1.11 -4.87 16.03
CA ALA A 65 -2.09 -4.05 16.74
C ALA A 65 -1.70 -2.57 16.80
N GLU A 66 -0.40 -2.28 16.92
CA GLU A 66 0.13 -0.92 16.90
C GLU A 66 -0.04 -0.26 15.53
N ASP A 67 0.23 -0.98 14.44
CA ASP A 67 -0.01 -0.48 13.08
C ASP A 67 -1.48 -0.15 12.86
N MET A 68 -2.40 -0.99 13.35
CA MET A 68 -3.83 -0.73 13.23
C MET A 68 -4.28 0.48 14.06
N LEU A 69 -3.71 0.68 15.26
CA LEU A 69 -3.94 1.87 16.07
C LEU A 69 -3.41 3.12 15.36
N ARG A 70 -2.18 3.07 14.85
CA ARG A 70 -1.58 4.14 14.06
C ARG A 70 -2.41 4.46 12.82
N ALA A 71 -2.88 3.45 12.08
CA ALA A 71 -3.73 3.65 10.91
C ALA A 71 -5.05 4.37 11.21
N ARG A 72 -5.57 4.23 12.45
CA ARG A 72 -6.78 4.90 12.91
C ARG A 72 -6.51 6.33 13.36
N ASP A 73 -5.45 6.54 14.13
CA ASP A 73 -5.16 7.81 14.79
C ASP A 73 -4.33 8.77 13.89
N ASP A 74 -3.38 8.22 13.14
CA ASP A 74 -2.57 8.90 12.12
C ASP A 74 -2.39 8.01 10.87
N PRO A 75 -3.36 8.03 9.93
CA PRO A 75 -3.34 7.23 8.72
C PRO A 75 -2.10 7.42 7.83
N GLN A 76 -1.39 8.56 7.93
CA GLN A 76 -0.18 8.80 7.11
C GLN A 76 1.02 8.01 7.64
N SER A 77 1.06 7.73 8.94
CA SER A 77 2.17 7.02 9.60
C SER A 77 2.29 5.53 9.23
N VAL A 78 1.30 4.99 8.53
CA VAL A 78 1.26 3.59 8.07
C VAL A 78 1.32 3.47 6.54
N LEU A 79 1.54 4.59 5.86
CA LEU A 79 1.83 4.55 4.43
C LEU A 79 3.23 3.97 4.21
N PRO A 80 3.43 3.19 3.14
CA PRO A 80 4.73 2.63 2.78
C PRO A 80 5.80 3.67 2.44
#